data_AF-A0A7C6DK64-F1
#
_entry.id   AF-A0A7C6DK64-F1
#
_cell.length_a   1.000
_cell.length_b   1.000
_cell.length_c   1.000
_cell.angle_alpha   90.00
_cell.angle_beta   90.00
_cell.angle_gamma   90.00
#
_symmetry.space_group_name_H-M   'P 1'
#
loop_
_entity.id
_entity.type
_entity.pdbx_description
1 polymer ?
#
loop_
_entity_poly.entity_id
_entity_poly.type
_entity_poly.pdbx_seq_one_letter_code
_entity_poly.pdbx_strand_id
1 'polypeptide(L)'
;MSESAVHRAGSFRETARTSAIAQSAVRRIFERITALERTGPKVIHLEIGGPDFDTPEHIKAAARAALDAGEVHYSSNYGIYELRQAIARKLRDD
;
A
#
# COMPACT_ATOMS: atom_id res chain seq x y z
N MET A 1 29.33 -42.36 17.03
CA MET A 1 28.33 -41.35 17.46
C MET A 1 28.84 -39.99 16.98
N SER A 2 28.85 -39.70 15.67
CA SER A 2 27.77 -39.11 14.86
C SER A 2 27.09 -37.92 15.54
N GLU A 3 27.79 -36.80 15.62
CA GLU A 3 27.22 -35.52 16.05
C GLU A 3 26.63 -34.80 14.83
N SER A 4 25.36 -34.46 14.99
CA SER A 4 24.39 -34.10 13.96
C SER A 4 24.75 -32.84 13.19
N ALA A 5 24.63 -32.92 11.87
CA ALA A 5 24.74 -31.81 10.94
C ALA A 5 23.77 -30.68 11.31
N VAL A 6 24.30 -29.56 11.78
CA VAL A 6 23.59 -28.28 11.82
C VAL A 6 23.28 -27.89 10.37
N HIS A 7 22.00 -27.91 10.03
CA HIS A 7 21.46 -27.44 8.76
C HIS A 7 22.02 -26.04 8.45
N ARG A 8 22.91 -25.93 7.46
CA ARG A 8 23.28 -24.63 6.89
C ARG A 8 22.04 -24.09 6.16
N ALA A 9 21.33 -23.16 6.79
CA ALA A 9 20.37 -22.32 6.11
C ALA A 9 21.10 -21.66 4.91
N GLY A 10 20.64 -21.94 3.69
CA GLY A 10 21.16 -21.28 2.49
C GLY A 10 21.02 -19.76 2.66
N SER A 11 22.08 -19.00 2.39
CA SER A 11 22.03 -17.55 2.52
C SER A 11 21.00 -16.97 1.55
N PHE A 12 20.08 -16.15 2.07
CA PHE A 12 19.21 -15.33 1.23
C PHE A 12 20.10 -14.45 0.35
N ARG A 13 20.01 -14.62 -0.97
CA ARG A 13 20.72 -13.79 -1.95
C ARG A 13 19.72 -12.90 -2.63
N GLU A 14 19.86 -11.61 -2.37
CA GLU A 14 19.08 -10.59 -3.05
C GLU A 14 19.51 -10.49 -4.53
N THR A 15 18.54 -10.20 -5.41
CA THR A 15 18.82 -10.02 -6.83
C THR A 15 19.46 -8.65 -7.09
N ALA A 16 20.28 -8.54 -8.14
CA ALA A 16 20.90 -7.27 -8.52
C ALA A 16 19.88 -6.14 -8.81
N ARG A 17 18.67 -6.49 -9.26
CA ARG A 17 17.62 -5.52 -9.56
C ARG A 17 17.01 -4.91 -8.31
N THR A 18 16.79 -5.71 -7.28
CA THR A 18 16.20 -5.24 -6.02
C THR A 18 17.25 -4.53 -5.16
N SER A 19 18.49 -5.03 -5.14
CA SER A 19 19.58 -4.41 -4.38
C SER A 19 19.99 -3.03 -4.89
N ALA A 20 19.67 -2.69 -6.14
CA ALA A 20 19.91 -1.36 -6.71
C ALA A 20 18.86 -0.31 -6.29
N ILE A 21 17.76 -0.71 -5.63
CA ILE A 21 16.71 0.22 -5.19
C ILE A 21 17.09 0.80 -3.84
N ALA A 22 17.31 2.12 -3.79
CA ALA A 22 17.63 2.80 -2.55
C ALA A 22 16.43 2.80 -1.58
N GLN A 23 16.73 2.75 -0.27
CA GLN A 23 15.72 2.90 0.77
C GLN A 23 15.07 4.29 0.70
N SER A 24 13.75 4.34 0.85
CA SER A 24 12.99 5.59 0.84
C SER A 24 13.41 6.52 2.01
N ALA A 25 13.88 7.72 1.67
CA ALA A 25 14.19 8.77 2.64
C ALA A 25 12.94 9.21 3.44
N VAL A 26 11.78 9.28 2.76
CA VAL A 26 10.49 9.62 3.37
C VAL A 26 10.12 8.60 4.46
N ARG A 27 10.32 7.30 4.22
CA ARG A 27 10.05 6.26 5.22
C ARG A 27 10.96 6.40 6.45
N ARG A 28 12.25 6.70 6.25
CA ARG A 28 13.20 6.94 7.36
C ARG A 28 12.78 8.11 8.25
N ILE A 29 12.25 9.17 7.64
CA ILE A 29 11.72 10.34 8.36
C ILE A 29 10.47 9.94 9.16
N PHE A 30 9.51 9.24 8.54
CA PHE A 30 8.31 8.76 9.23
C PHE A 30 8.63 7.90 10.46
N GLU A 31 9.56 6.96 10.35
CA GLU A 31 9.99 6.13 11.47
C GLU A 31 10.60 6.97 12.61
N ARG A 32 11.44 7.95 12.26
CA ARG A 32 12.07 8.85 13.23
C ARG A 32 11.05 9.73 13.93
N ILE A 33 10.09 10.28 13.20
CA ILE A 33 9.01 11.12 13.76
C ILE A 33 8.10 10.28 14.66
N THR A 34 7.66 9.10 14.20
CA THR A 34 6.82 8.19 14.99
C THR A 34 7.51 7.81 16.32
N ALA A 35 8.82 7.55 16.27
CA ALA A 35 9.61 7.26 17.46
C ALA A 35 9.74 8.47 18.39
N LEU A 36 9.85 9.69 17.82
CA LEU A 36 9.90 10.94 18.57
C LEU A 36 8.56 11.22 19.26
N GLU A 37 7.43 11.08 18.58
CA GLU A 37 6.10 11.33 19.16
C GLU A 37 5.78 10.40 20.33
N ARG A 38 6.30 9.16 20.30
CA ARG A 38 6.20 8.23 21.44
C ARG A 38 6.91 8.73 22.70
N THR A 39 7.84 9.68 22.59
CA THR A 39 8.48 10.30 23.75
C THR A 39 7.72 11.53 24.27
N GLY A 40 6.57 11.89 23.68
CA GLY A 40 5.71 13.00 24.11
C GLY A 40 5.71 14.30 23.27
N PRO A 41 6.74 14.64 22.46
CA PRO A 41 6.67 15.77 21.54
C PRO A 41 5.54 15.68 20.53
N LYS A 42 4.86 16.81 20.29
CA LYS A 42 3.91 16.96 19.19
C LYS A 42 4.64 17.40 17.92
N VAL A 43 4.51 16.65 16.83
CA VAL A 43 5.14 16.98 15.55
C VAL A 43 4.10 17.52 14.58
N ILE A 44 4.50 18.48 13.74
CA ILE A 44 3.69 18.98 12.63
C ILE A 44 4.17 18.27 11.38
N HIS A 45 3.28 17.50 10.76
CA HIS A 45 3.59 16.75 9.55
C HIS A 45 3.40 17.62 8.31
N LEU A 46 4.47 17.80 7.55
CA LEU A 46 4.49 18.55 6.28
C LEU A 46 4.99 17.66 5.12
N GLU A 47 5.13 16.36 5.37
CA GLU A 47 5.69 15.37 4.46
C GLU A 47 4.63 14.46 3.83
N ILE A 48 3.37 14.59 4.22
CA ILE A 48 2.26 13.74 3.75
C ILE A 48 1.80 14.23 2.37
N GLY A 49 1.82 13.34 1.37
CA GLY A 49 1.39 13.65 0.00
C GLY A 49 -0.08 13.34 -0.31
N GLY A 50 -0.84 12.86 0.68
CA GLY A 50 -2.27 12.59 0.57
C GLY A 50 -3.12 13.73 1.13
N PRO A 51 -4.40 13.84 0.73
CA PRO A 51 -5.33 14.77 1.35
C PRO A 51 -5.59 14.42 2.83
N ASP A 52 -6.01 15.43 3.60
CA ASP A 52 -6.40 15.31 5.01
C ASP A 52 -7.89 14.98 5.22
N PHE A 53 -8.68 14.99 4.13
CA PHE A 53 -10.08 14.58 4.16
C PHE A 53 -10.25 13.07 3.95
N ASP A 54 -11.32 12.55 4.54
CA ASP A 54 -11.70 11.14 4.41
C ASP A 54 -12.36 10.86 3.04
N THR A 55 -12.44 9.59 2.67
CA THR A 55 -13.17 9.14 1.48
C THR A 55 -14.66 9.53 1.59
N PRO A 56 -15.26 10.16 0.56
CA PRO A 56 -16.67 10.53 0.57
C PRO A 56 -17.63 9.36 0.90
N GLU A 57 -18.69 9.63 1.68
CA GLU A 57 -19.56 8.58 2.23
C GLU A 57 -20.25 7.72 1.16
N HIS A 58 -20.63 8.32 0.02
CA HIS A 58 -21.26 7.58 -1.07
C HIS A 58 -20.31 6.52 -1.68
N ILE A 59 -18.99 6.75 -1.66
CA ILE A 59 -17.99 5.79 -2.14
C ILE A 59 -17.87 4.64 -1.14
N LYS A 60 -17.83 4.96 0.16
CA LYS A 60 -17.81 3.94 1.23
C LYS A 60 -19.08 3.07 1.20
N ALA A 61 -20.24 3.68 0.96
CA ALA A 61 -21.50 2.97 0.81
C ALA A 61 -21.52 2.03 -0.40
N ALA A 62 -21.02 2.47 -1.56
CA ALA A 62 -20.91 1.62 -2.75
C ALA A 62 -19.96 0.44 -2.53
N ALA A 63 -18.83 0.65 -1.84
CA ALA A 63 -17.90 -0.43 -1.50
C ALA A 63 -18.53 -1.47 -0.57
N ARG A 64 -19.29 -1.04 0.45
CA ARG A 64 -20.04 -1.96 1.34
C ARG A 64 -21.09 -2.75 0.56
N ALA A 65 -21.87 -2.08 -0.28
CA ALA A 65 -22.89 -2.74 -1.10
C ALA A 65 -22.29 -3.80 -2.04
N ALA A 66 -21.12 -3.53 -2.63
CA ALA A 66 -20.41 -4.49 -3.47
C ALA A 66 -19.98 -5.73 -2.67
N LEU A 67 -19.48 -5.53 -1.44
CA LEU A 67 -19.14 -6.64 -0.54
C LEU A 67 -20.38 -7.47 -0.17
N ASP A 68 -21.49 -6.82 0.19
CA ASP A 68 -22.76 -7.47 0.54
C ASP A 68 -23.34 -8.25 -0.65
N ALA A 69 -23.12 -7.77 -1.88
CA ALA A 69 -23.53 -8.44 -3.12
C ALA A 69 -22.61 -9.59 -3.56
N GLY A 70 -21.49 -9.81 -2.87
CA GLY A 70 -20.53 -10.87 -3.20
C GLY A 70 -19.61 -10.53 -4.39
N GLU A 71 -19.39 -9.25 -4.70
CA GLU A 71 -18.49 -8.78 -5.76
C GLU A 71 -17.01 -8.90 -5.33
N VAL A 72 -16.55 -10.12 -5.05
CA VAL A 72 -15.23 -10.43 -4.43
C VAL A 72 -14.38 -11.37 -5.28
N HIS A 73 -14.80 -11.61 -6.52
CA HIS A 73 -14.15 -12.55 -7.43
C HIS A 73 -13.31 -11.83 -8.48
N TYR A 74 -12.55 -12.61 -9.25
CA TYR A 74 -11.68 -12.06 -10.28
C TYR A 74 -12.46 -11.19 -11.27
N SER A 75 -11.90 -10.02 -11.54
CA SER A 75 -12.30 -9.18 -12.66
C SER A 75 -11.36 -9.40 -13.85
N SER A 76 -11.64 -8.76 -14.97
CA SER A 76 -10.70 -8.68 -16.08
C SER A 76 -9.38 -8.06 -15.63
N ASN A 77 -8.26 -8.45 -16.25
CA ASN A 77 -6.96 -7.79 -16.06
C ASN A 77 -7.00 -6.27 -16.36
N TYR A 78 -7.99 -5.83 -17.14
CA TYR A 78 -8.22 -4.40 -17.42
C TYR A 78 -9.13 -3.70 -16.39
N GLY A 79 -9.65 -4.42 -15.40
CA GLY A 79 -10.70 -3.98 -14.48
C GLY A 79 -12.13 -4.23 -15.00
N ILE A 80 -13.12 -4.09 -14.11
CA ILE A 80 -14.54 -4.26 -14.45
C ILE A 80 -14.98 -3.28 -15.55
N TYR A 81 -15.90 -3.72 -16.41
CA TYR A 81 -16.28 -2.96 -17.61
C TYR A 81 -16.90 -1.60 -17.24
N GLU A 82 -17.73 -1.58 -16.20
CA GLU A 82 -18.46 -0.43 -15.69
C GLU A 82 -17.50 0.68 -15.24
N LEU A 83 -16.42 0.31 -14.54
CA LEU A 83 -15.37 1.24 -14.11
C LEU A 83 -14.64 1.83 -15.31
N ARG A 84 -14.27 1.01 -16.29
CA ARG A 84 -13.60 1.50 -17.51
C ARG A 84 -14.48 2.48 -18.28
N GLN A 85 -15.78 2.18 -18.41
CA GLN A 85 -16.75 3.07 -19.04
C GLN A 85 -16.93 4.38 -18.25
N ALA A 86 -16.94 4.32 -16.91
CA ALA A 86 -17.02 5.49 -16.05
C ALA A 86 -15.79 6.40 -16.18
N ILE A 87 -14.59 5.84 -16.18
CA ILE A 87 -13.34 6.58 -16.41
C ILE A 87 -13.34 7.22 -17.80
N ALA A 88 -13.71 6.46 -18.84
CA ALA A 88 -13.76 6.97 -20.20
C ALA A 88 -14.78 8.11 -20.36
N ARG A 89 -15.93 8.07 -19.68
CA ARG A 89 -16.88 9.19 -19.62
C ARG A 89 -16.26 10.40 -18.94
N LYS A 90 -15.74 10.23 -17.71
CA LYS A 90 -15.11 11.31 -16.94
C LYS A 90 -14.06 12.06 -17.76
N LEU A 91 -13.12 11.35 -18.38
CA LEU A 91 -12.05 11.94 -19.18
C LEU A 91 -12.51 12.61 -20.50
N ARG A 92 -13.71 12.32 -20.99
CA ARG A 92 -14.29 13.02 -22.15
C ARG A 92 -15.07 14.27 -21.74
N ASP A 93 -15.66 14.23 -20.56
CA ASP A 93 -16.60 15.25 -20.07
C ASP A 93 -15.90 16.33 -19.22
N ASP A 94 -14.66 16.08 -18.76
CA ASP A 94 -13.73 17.08 -18.19
C ASP A 94 -13.07 17.94 -19.28
#